data_AF-A0A0C2FMS1-F1
#
_entry.id   AF-A0A0C2FMS1-F1
#
_cell.length_a   1.000
_cell.length_b   1.000
_cell.length_c   1.000
_cell.angle_alpha   90.00
_cell.angle_beta   90.00
_cell.angle_gamma   90.00
#
_symmetry.space_group_name_H-M   'P 1'
#
loop_
_entity.id
_entity.type
_entity.pdbx_description
1 polymer ?
#
loop_
_entity_poly.entity_id
_entity_poly.type
_entity_poly.pdbx_seq_one_letter_code
_entity_poly.pdbx_strand_id
1 'polypeptide(L)'
;MKIIDGAFYSMLRHWLASKHNNPWAEDLYWGEDEEGNSTVKSFRFIIGMRDISSTQEQTDATLTFREVADRWPEYNITTFMPLWLFTDQFTIIVPNTVQNIIIALACMVLIAFLLIPQPMCAFWVALACGSIDFGVVGYMTLWGDAISMITIIMSIGFSVDYSAHITYGYVVSKEALPRDKVRDALSALGWPLCQGAISTIIAVAVLADVPAYMIVTFFKTVLLAISIGLLHGLVFLPVLLSMFVRGCCFMDVSPPSPNVEEKVCFPRFHNNER
;
A
#
# COMPACT_ATOMS: atom_id res chain seq x y z
N MET A 1 33.45 31.99 8.60
CA MET A 1 34.56 32.91 8.25
C MET A 1 33.96 34.22 7.73
N LYS A 2 33.95 35.30 8.53
CA LYS A 2 33.48 36.62 8.07
C LYS A 2 34.62 37.28 7.28
N ILE A 3 34.50 37.32 5.95
CA ILE A 3 35.41 38.12 5.11
C ILE A 3 34.88 39.55 5.20
N ILE A 4 35.49 40.40 6.04
CA ILE A 4 35.07 41.80 6.25
C ILE A 4 36.00 42.73 5.45
N ASP A 5 36.45 42.30 4.27
CA ASP A 5 37.29 43.13 3.43
C ASP A 5 36.42 43.98 2.49
N GLY A 6 36.23 45.25 2.85
CA GLY A 6 35.49 46.21 2.04
C GLY A 6 36.09 46.40 0.64
N ALA A 7 37.42 46.23 0.50
CA ALA A 7 38.08 46.29 -0.80
C ALA A 7 37.62 45.16 -1.71
N PHE A 8 37.50 43.93 -1.18
CA PHE A 8 37.00 42.78 -1.92
C PHE A 8 35.56 43.01 -2.43
N TYR A 9 34.64 43.43 -1.58
CA TYR A 9 33.24 43.64 -1.98
C TYR A 9 33.09 44.77 -3.00
N SER A 10 33.88 45.85 -2.90
CA SER A 10 33.89 46.92 -3.90
C SER A 10 34.37 46.44 -5.27
N MET A 11 35.43 45.62 -5.29
CA MET A 11 35.99 45.08 -6.53
C MET A 11 35.06 44.04 -7.15
N LEU A 12 34.39 43.23 -6.31
CA LEU A 12 33.38 42.27 -6.73
C LEU A 12 32.20 42.97 -7.42
N ARG A 13 31.70 44.08 -6.85
CA ARG A 13 30.63 44.88 -7.50
C ARG A 13 31.07 45.44 -8.85
N HIS A 14 32.27 45.98 -8.93
CA HIS A 14 32.81 46.48 -10.19
C HIS A 14 32.96 45.35 -11.23
N TRP A 15 33.40 44.17 -10.80
CA TRP A 15 33.55 43.00 -11.66
C TRP A 15 32.21 42.48 -12.18
N LEU A 16 31.16 42.45 -11.36
CA LEU A 16 29.81 42.04 -11.78
C LEU A 16 29.13 43.06 -12.71
N ALA A 17 29.43 44.34 -12.55
CA ALA A 17 28.92 45.41 -13.41
C ALA A 17 29.52 45.39 -14.84
N SER A 18 30.58 44.60 -15.07
CA SER A 18 31.13 44.35 -16.40
C SER A 18 30.09 43.69 -17.31
N LYS A 19 29.99 44.15 -18.56
CA LYS A 19 29.05 43.61 -19.57
C LYS A 19 29.18 42.09 -19.79
N HIS A 20 30.37 41.52 -19.60
CA HIS A 20 30.60 40.07 -19.76
C HIS A 20 30.12 39.25 -18.55
N ASN A 21 30.08 39.85 -17.36
CA ASN A 21 29.88 39.15 -16.09
C ASN A 21 28.49 39.41 -15.50
N ASN A 22 27.70 40.27 -16.16
CA ASN A 22 26.33 40.62 -15.79
C ASN A 22 25.43 39.40 -15.48
N PRO A 23 25.51 38.26 -16.19
CA PRO A 23 24.67 37.09 -15.85
C PRO A 23 24.86 36.58 -14.42
N TRP A 24 26.07 36.69 -13.86
CA TRP A 24 26.36 36.24 -12.49
C TRP A 24 25.88 37.23 -11.43
N ALA A 25 25.54 38.47 -11.80
CA ALA A 25 24.99 39.44 -10.86
C ALA A 25 23.64 38.96 -10.30
N GLU A 26 22.85 38.23 -11.11
CA GLU A 26 21.58 37.61 -10.72
C GLU A 26 21.74 36.39 -9.79
N ASP A 27 22.97 35.85 -9.68
CA ASP A 27 23.27 34.69 -8.84
C ASP A 27 23.66 35.09 -7.41
N LEU A 28 23.84 36.39 -7.15
CA LEU A 28 24.34 36.96 -5.90
C LEU A 28 23.30 37.90 -5.28
N TYR A 29 22.99 37.68 -4.00
CA TYR A 29 22.12 38.55 -3.24
C TYR A 29 22.93 39.38 -2.24
N TRP A 30 22.78 40.69 -2.36
CA TRP A 30 23.42 41.67 -1.49
C TRP A 30 22.53 42.00 -0.30
N GLY A 31 23.13 42.12 0.88
CA GLY A 31 22.49 42.68 2.05
C GLY A 31 23.40 43.66 2.76
N GLU A 32 22.86 44.37 3.74
CA GLU A 32 23.61 45.26 4.61
C GLU A 32 23.90 44.57 5.95
N ASP A 33 25.12 44.72 6.45
CA ASP A 33 25.52 44.31 7.80
C ASP A 33 25.11 45.38 8.84
N GLU A 34 25.22 45.08 10.14
CA GLU A 34 24.85 46.00 11.24
C GLU A 34 25.61 47.35 11.19
N GLU A 35 26.76 47.39 10.52
CA GLU A 35 27.61 48.57 10.31
C GLU A 35 27.24 49.37 9.04
N GLY A 36 26.20 48.97 8.30
CA GLY A 36 25.78 49.60 7.04
C GLY A 36 26.65 49.22 5.83
N ASN A 37 27.59 48.29 6.00
CA ASN A 37 28.44 47.79 4.91
C ASN A 37 27.66 46.80 4.03
N SER A 38 27.77 46.98 2.71
CA SER A 38 27.19 46.04 1.74
C SER A 38 27.99 44.75 1.68
N THR A 39 27.34 43.63 2.01
CA THR A 39 27.92 42.29 2.04
C THR A 39 27.09 41.32 1.19
N VAL A 40 27.68 40.19 0.79
CA VAL A 40 26.94 39.13 0.08
C VAL A 40 26.25 38.27 1.15
N LYS A 41 24.91 38.21 1.12
CA LYS A 41 24.12 37.39 2.05
C LYS A 41 23.92 35.97 1.55
N SER A 42 23.68 35.81 0.26
CA SER A 42 23.52 34.48 -0.36
C SER A 42 24.02 34.51 -1.79
N PHE A 43 24.46 33.35 -2.26
CA PHE A 43 24.85 33.13 -3.64
C PHE A 43 24.33 31.76 -4.08
N ARG A 44 24.15 31.55 -5.38
CA ARG A 44 23.81 30.23 -5.94
C ARG A 44 24.95 29.71 -6.82
N PHE A 45 25.14 28.39 -6.78
CA PHE A 45 25.96 27.67 -7.75
C PHE A 45 25.07 26.76 -8.58
N ILE A 46 25.27 26.78 -9.90
CA ILE A 46 24.54 25.92 -10.82
C ILE A 46 25.45 24.75 -11.18
N ILE A 47 24.96 23.54 -10.93
CA ILE A 47 25.66 22.31 -11.25
C ILE A 47 24.87 21.58 -12.33
N GLY A 48 25.52 21.34 -13.47
CA GLY A 48 24.96 20.53 -14.54
C GLY A 48 25.18 19.05 -14.25
N MET A 49 24.11 18.28 -14.19
CA MET A 49 24.18 16.83 -14.08
C MET A 49 23.93 16.18 -15.44
N ARG A 50 24.52 15.01 -15.65
CA ARG A 50 24.40 14.26 -16.91
C ARG A 50 23.77 12.90 -16.61
N ASP A 51 22.98 12.41 -17.55
CA ASP A 51 22.43 11.05 -17.55
C ASP A 51 21.56 10.72 -16.31
N ILE A 52 20.67 11.63 -15.91
CA ILE A 52 19.71 11.39 -14.82
C ILE A 52 18.30 11.14 -15.39
N SER A 53 18.14 9.98 -16.01
CA SER A 53 16.91 9.64 -16.75
C SER A 53 15.91 8.86 -15.89
N SER A 54 16.39 8.07 -14.92
CA SER A 54 15.55 7.25 -14.04
C SER A 54 15.14 7.99 -12.77
N THR A 55 13.94 7.73 -12.26
CA THR A 55 13.46 8.26 -10.97
C THR A 55 14.37 7.85 -9.80
N GLN A 56 14.97 6.66 -9.87
CA GLN A 56 15.89 6.18 -8.85
C GLN A 56 17.18 7.01 -8.84
N GLU A 57 17.78 7.24 -10.01
CA GLU A 57 18.96 8.09 -10.18
C GLU A 57 18.70 9.53 -9.72
N GLN A 58 17.52 10.08 -10.02
CA GLN A 58 17.11 11.40 -9.54
C GLN A 58 17.04 11.44 -8.01
N THR A 59 16.51 10.39 -7.40
CA THR A 59 16.39 10.30 -5.93
C THR A 59 17.76 10.18 -5.27
N ASP A 60 18.63 9.33 -5.81
CA ASP A 60 19.99 9.13 -5.31
C ASP A 60 20.84 10.40 -5.45
N ALA A 61 20.67 11.14 -6.56
CA ALA A 61 21.31 12.43 -6.75
C ALA A 61 20.85 13.43 -5.68
N THR A 62 19.54 13.58 -5.46
CA THR A 62 18.98 14.46 -4.42
C THR A 62 19.55 14.13 -3.04
N LEU A 63 19.61 12.84 -2.67
CA LEU A 63 20.16 12.39 -1.39
C LEU A 63 21.64 12.73 -1.26
N THR A 64 22.43 12.49 -2.31
CA THR A 64 23.86 12.82 -2.34
C THR A 64 24.11 14.32 -2.18
N PHE A 65 23.32 15.15 -2.85
CA PHE A 65 23.40 16.62 -2.72
C PHE A 65 23.11 17.09 -1.30
N ARG A 66 22.10 16.50 -0.64
CA ARG A 66 21.78 16.79 0.76
C ARG A 66 22.87 16.31 1.71
N GLU A 67 23.41 15.11 1.50
CA GLU A 67 24.52 14.59 2.31
C GLU A 67 25.76 15.49 2.19
N VAL A 68 26.06 16.03 1.00
CA VAL A 68 27.14 17.02 0.81
C VAL A 68 26.85 18.31 1.58
N ALA A 69 25.62 18.81 1.54
CA ALA A 69 25.22 20.01 2.26
C ALA A 69 25.31 19.81 3.79
N ASP A 70 24.86 18.65 4.28
CA ASP A 70 24.85 18.29 5.70
C ASP A 70 26.27 18.10 6.27
N ARG A 71 27.25 17.73 5.43
CA ARG A 71 28.67 17.66 5.83
C ARG A 71 29.27 19.02 6.20
N TRP A 72 28.68 20.11 5.72
CA TRP A 72 29.17 21.47 5.97
C TRP A 72 28.07 22.39 6.51
N PRO A 73 27.57 22.12 7.74
CA PRO A 73 26.44 22.86 8.31
C PRO A 73 26.78 24.35 8.56
N GLU A 74 28.08 24.68 8.68
CA GLU A 74 28.58 26.04 8.87
C GLU A 74 28.18 27.01 7.74
N TYR A 75 27.95 26.49 6.53
CA TYR A 75 27.63 27.29 5.34
C TYR A 75 26.13 27.35 5.02
N ASN A 76 25.28 26.65 5.78
CA ASN A 76 23.82 26.61 5.59
C ASN A 76 23.41 26.41 4.11
N ILE A 77 23.96 25.37 3.48
CA ILE A 77 23.79 25.11 2.04
C ILE A 77 22.40 24.51 1.80
N THR A 78 21.61 25.11 0.91
CA THR A 78 20.32 24.56 0.48
C THR A 78 20.39 24.14 -0.98
N THR A 79 20.00 22.90 -1.28
CA THR A 79 19.98 22.37 -2.65
C THR A 79 18.59 22.60 -3.26
N PHE A 80 18.52 23.21 -4.44
CA PHE A 80 17.24 23.49 -5.10
C PHE A 80 17.26 23.05 -6.56
N MET A 81 16.22 22.30 -6.93
CA MET A 81 15.82 22.07 -8.31
C MET A 81 14.34 21.69 -8.31
N PRO A 82 13.54 22.11 -9.30
CA PRO A 82 12.13 21.78 -9.39
C PRO A 82 11.81 20.27 -9.29
N LEU A 83 12.72 19.40 -9.76
CA LEU A 83 12.53 17.94 -9.67
C LEU A 83 12.62 17.39 -8.23
N TRP A 84 13.25 18.09 -7.30
CA TRP A 84 13.47 17.57 -5.94
C TRP A 84 12.14 17.36 -5.21
N LEU A 85 11.12 18.14 -5.56
CA LEU A 85 9.76 17.99 -5.04
C LEU A 85 9.21 16.58 -5.31
N PHE A 86 9.47 16.03 -6.50
CA PHE A 86 9.03 14.69 -6.87
C PHE A 86 9.88 13.61 -6.21
N THR A 87 11.21 13.76 -6.16
CA THR A 87 12.09 12.78 -5.51
C THR A 87 11.84 12.68 -4.01
N ASP A 88 11.54 13.80 -3.35
CA ASP A 88 11.15 13.83 -1.94
C ASP A 88 9.85 13.06 -1.72
N GLN A 89 8.89 13.23 -2.63
CA GLN A 89 7.65 12.48 -2.58
C GLN A 89 7.90 10.97 -2.73
N PHE A 90 8.70 10.55 -3.71
CA PHE A 90 9.01 9.12 -3.94
C PHE A 90 9.72 8.47 -2.76
N THR A 91 10.62 9.20 -2.10
CA THR A 91 11.33 8.73 -0.90
C THR A 91 10.36 8.41 0.24
N ILE A 92 9.25 9.15 0.33
CA ILE A 92 8.25 9.01 1.40
C ILE A 92 7.13 8.02 1.03
N ILE A 93 6.79 7.89 -0.26
CA ILE A 93 5.67 7.05 -0.72
C ILE A 93 5.86 5.58 -0.35
N VAL A 94 7.04 5.01 -0.61
CA VAL A 94 7.29 3.57 -0.39
C VAL A 94 7.15 3.17 1.09
N PRO A 95 7.87 3.80 2.05
CA PRO A 95 7.73 3.42 3.46
C PRO A 95 6.32 3.66 3.99
N ASN A 96 5.66 4.76 3.60
CA ASN A 96 4.28 5.03 4.00
C ASN A 96 3.30 4.01 3.44
N THR A 97 3.49 3.57 2.19
CA THR A 97 2.64 2.55 1.57
C THR A 97 2.77 1.23 2.32
N VAL A 98 3.98 0.78 2.63
CA VAL A 98 4.23 -0.44 3.40
C VAL A 98 3.62 -0.33 4.80
N GLN A 99 3.82 0.80 5.49
CA GLN A 99 3.26 1.04 6.81
C GLN A 99 1.73 1.00 6.79
N ASN A 100 1.10 1.66 5.80
CA ASN A 100 -0.35 1.69 5.65
C ASN A 100 -0.92 0.29 5.36
N ILE A 101 -0.25 -0.51 4.55
CA ILE A 101 -0.65 -1.89 4.27
C ILE A 101 -0.59 -2.73 5.55
N ILE A 102 0.49 -2.64 6.32
CA ILE A 102 0.65 -3.39 7.57
C ILE A 102 -0.42 -2.99 8.58
N ILE A 103 -0.64 -1.69 8.77
CA ILE A 103 -1.67 -1.17 9.69
C ILE A 103 -3.06 -1.62 9.24
N ALA A 104 -3.36 -1.50 7.94
CA ALA A 104 -4.64 -1.94 7.39
C ALA A 104 -4.87 -3.43 7.65
N LEU A 105 -3.91 -4.30 7.27
CA LEU A 105 -4.01 -5.74 7.52
C LEU A 105 -4.15 -6.07 9.02
N ALA A 106 -3.40 -5.42 9.90
CA ALA A 106 -3.50 -5.60 11.34
C ALA A 106 -4.90 -5.21 11.86
N CYS A 107 -5.46 -4.08 11.40
CA CYS A 107 -6.81 -3.67 11.72
C CYS A 107 -7.85 -4.69 11.22
N MET A 108 -7.69 -5.23 10.01
CA MET A 108 -8.59 -6.25 9.48
C MET A 108 -8.57 -7.54 10.31
N VAL A 109 -7.39 -7.98 10.74
CA VAL A 109 -7.23 -9.13 11.64
C VAL A 109 -7.93 -8.89 12.97
N LEU A 110 -7.74 -7.70 13.57
CA LEU A 110 -8.42 -7.34 14.82
C LEU A 110 -9.94 -7.34 14.69
N ILE A 111 -10.47 -6.75 13.61
CA ILE A 111 -11.92 -6.74 13.35
C ILE A 111 -12.41 -8.17 13.12
N ALA A 112 -11.70 -9.00 12.37
CA ALA A 112 -12.06 -10.39 12.14
C ALA A 112 -12.11 -11.20 13.45
N PHE A 113 -11.15 -11.00 14.37
CA PHE A 113 -11.18 -11.63 15.70
C PHE A 113 -12.35 -11.15 16.56
N LEU A 114 -12.74 -9.88 16.46
CA LEU A 114 -13.85 -9.33 17.23
C LEU A 114 -15.20 -9.82 16.70
N LEU A 115 -15.35 -9.93 15.38
CA LEU A 115 -16.61 -10.28 14.72
C LEU A 115 -16.84 -11.80 14.63
N ILE A 116 -15.77 -12.60 14.56
CA ILE A 116 -15.85 -14.05 14.39
C ILE A 116 -15.55 -14.74 15.72
N PRO A 117 -16.53 -15.41 16.36
CA PRO A 117 -16.37 -16.10 17.65
C PRO A 117 -15.26 -17.17 17.69
N GLN A 118 -14.81 -17.64 16.52
CA GLN A 118 -13.80 -18.68 16.38
C GLN A 118 -12.47 -18.14 15.81
N PRO A 119 -11.39 -18.06 16.62
CA PRO A 119 -10.14 -17.41 16.24
C PRO A 119 -9.41 -18.12 15.08
N MET A 120 -9.61 -19.42 14.90
CA MET A 120 -9.04 -20.16 13.78
C MET A 120 -9.59 -19.70 12.43
N CYS A 121 -10.87 -19.32 12.34
CA CYS A 121 -11.43 -18.79 11.11
C CYS A 121 -10.89 -17.39 10.80
N ALA A 122 -10.73 -16.54 11.81
CA ALA A 122 -10.14 -15.22 11.64
C ALA A 122 -8.70 -15.31 11.09
N PHE A 123 -7.91 -16.30 11.56
CA PHE A 123 -6.57 -16.56 11.03
C PHE A 123 -6.59 -16.95 9.54
N TRP A 124 -7.48 -17.86 9.13
CA TRP A 124 -7.59 -18.25 7.72
C TRP A 124 -8.09 -17.12 6.82
N VAL A 125 -8.99 -16.27 7.32
CA VAL A 125 -9.41 -15.05 6.62
C VAL A 125 -8.21 -14.12 6.42
N ALA A 126 -7.41 -13.88 7.47
CA ALA A 126 -6.22 -13.04 7.38
C ALA A 126 -5.22 -13.55 6.34
N LEU A 127 -4.97 -14.86 6.32
CA LEU A 127 -4.07 -15.51 5.37
C LEU A 127 -4.60 -15.39 3.93
N ALA A 128 -5.91 -15.60 3.73
CA ALA A 128 -6.54 -15.43 2.43
C ALA A 128 -6.42 -13.97 1.95
N CYS A 129 -6.61 -12.99 2.84
CA CYS A 129 -6.49 -11.58 2.51
C CYS A 129 -5.07 -11.21 2.10
N GLY A 130 -4.07 -11.61 2.89
CA GLY A 130 -2.66 -11.40 2.55
C GLY A 130 -2.26 -12.08 1.22
N SER A 131 -2.81 -13.26 0.93
CA SER A 131 -2.60 -13.95 -0.35
C SER A 131 -3.17 -13.17 -1.53
N ILE A 132 -4.37 -12.59 -1.39
CA ILE A 132 -4.99 -11.75 -2.42
C ILE A 132 -4.12 -10.52 -2.69
N ASP A 133 -3.71 -9.80 -1.64
CA ASP A 133 -2.92 -8.57 -1.78
C ASP A 133 -1.55 -8.84 -2.37
N PHE A 134 -0.88 -9.92 -1.94
CA PHE A 134 0.38 -10.35 -2.52
C PHE A 134 0.20 -10.73 -4.00
N GLY A 135 -0.90 -11.39 -4.35
CA GLY A 135 -1.26 -11.70 -5.73
C GLY A 135 -1.45 -10.45 -6.59
N VAL A 136 -2.20 -9.45 -6.09
CA VAL A 136 -2.43 -8.18 -6.80
C VAL A 136 -1.11 -7.44 -7.01
N VAL A 137 -0.29 -7.28 -5.97
CA VAL A 137 1.03 -6.65 -6.08
C VAL A 137 1.93 -7.41 -7.06
N GLY A 138 1.95 -8.74 -7.00
CA GLY A 138 2.74 -9.59 -7.90
C GLY A 138 2.34 -9.39 -9.36
N TYR A 139 1.06 -9.40 -9.69
CA TYR A 139 0.57 -9.16 -11.05
C TYR A 139 0.85 -7.73 -11.52
N MET A 140 0.74 -6.73 -10.64
CA MET A 140 1.09 -5.35 -10.97
C MET A 140 2.57 -5.21 -11.35
N THR A 141 3.46 -5.89 -10.62
CA THR A 141 4.89 -5.90 -10.97
C THR A 141 5.15 -6.60 -12.31
N LEU A 142 4.41 -7.67 -12.62
CA LEU A 142 4.53 -8.38 -13.91
C LEU A 142 4.11 -7.52 -15.09
N TRP A 143 3.06 -6.70 -14.94
CA TRP A 143 2.60 -5.79 -15.99
C TRP A 143 3.46 -4.54 -16.12
N GLY A 144 4.44 -4.33 -15.22
CA GLY A 144 5.21 -3.09 -15.17
C GLY A 144 4.33 -1.87 -14.88
N ASP A 145 3.19 -2.08 -14.23
CA ASP A 145 2.21 -1.05 -13.93
C ASP A 145 2.56 -0.33 -12.62
N ALA A 146 2.28 0.97 -12.56
CA ALA A 146 2.57 1.78 -11.37
C ALA A 146 1.84 1.23 -10.13
N ILE A 147 2.60 0.87 -9.10
CA ILE A 147 2.06 0.41 -7.81
C ILE A 147 1.47 1.61 -7.08
N SER A 148 0.14 1.66 -7.00
CA SER A 148 -0.58 2.70 -6.29
C SER A 148 -0.98 2.26 -4.89
N MET A 149 -0.70 3.09 -3.90
CA MET A 149 -1.18 2.89 -2.54
C MET A 149 -2.71 2.73 -2.50
N ILE A 150 -3.44 3.50 -3.32
CA ILE A 150 -4.90 3.47 -3.37
C ILE A 150 -5.41 2.11 -3.86
N THR A 151 -4.76 1.52 -4.87
CA THR A 151 -5.19 0.24 -5.45
C THR A 151 -4.95 -0.91 -4.48
N ILE A 152 -3.86 -0.88 -3.71
CA ILE A 152 -3.60 -1.89 -2.69
C ILE A 152 -4.60 -1.76 -1.52
N ILE A 153 -4.85 -0.56 -1.02
CA ILE A 153 -5.84 -0.36 0.06
C ILE A 153 -7.23 -0.79 -0.39
N MET A 154 -7.59 -0.49 -1.63
CA MET A 154 -8.85 -0.95 -2.22
C MET A 154 -8.92 -2.48 -2.34
N SER A 155 -7.82 -3.13 -2.74
CA SER A 155 -7.69 -4.59 -2.76
C SER A 155 -7.97 -5.19 -1.38
N ILE A 156 -7.33 -4.66 -0.32
CA ILE A 156 -7.56 -5.10 1.07
C ILE A 156 -9.04 -4.99 1.42
N GLY A 157 -9.70 -3.89 1.04
CA GLY A 157 -11.13 -3.66 1.26
C GLY A 157 -12.02 -4.73 0.62
N PHE A 158 -11.87 -4.97 -0.69
CA PHE A 158 -12.66 -5.99 -1.41
C PHE A 158 -12.37 -7.42 -0.92
N SER A 159 -11.09 -7.71 -0.69
CA SER A 159 -10.60 -8.98 -0.16
C SER A 159 -11.31 -9.38 1.14
N VAL A 160 -11.41 -8.45 2.09
CA VAL A 160 -12.05 -8.73 3.37
C VAL A 160 -13.57 -8.73 3.26
N ASP A 161 -14.17 -7.90 2.42
CA ASP A 161 -15.62 -7.91 2.20
C ASP A 161 -16.11 -9.32 1.82
N TYR A 162 -15.53 -9.90 0.77
CA TYR A 162 -15.88 -11.25 0.33
C TYR A 162 -15.56 -12.31 1.39
N SER A 163 -14.38 -12.23 2.01
CA SER A 163 -13.91 -13.24 2.95
C SER A 163 -14.67 -13.23 4.28
N ALA A 164 -14.97 -12.05 4.81
CA ALA A 164 -15.70 -11.87 6.06
C ALA A 164 -17.16 -12.28 5.91
N HIS A 165 -17.84 -11.90 4.83
CA HIS A 165 -19.22 -12.29 4.59
C HIS A 165 -19.38 -13.81 4.51
N ILE A 166 -18.55 -14.48 3.70
CA ILE A 166 -18.59 -15.94 3.56
C ILE A 166 -18.25 -16.64 4.90
N THR A 167 -17.23 -16.17 5.61
CA THR A 167 -16.84 -16.77 6.90
C THR A 167 -17.90 -16.57 7.97
N TYR A 168 -18.52 -15.40 8.02
CA TYR A 168 -19.62 -15.13 8.94
C TYR A 168 -20.83 -16.02 8.64
N GLY A 169 -21.20 -16.17 7.37
CA GLY A 169 -22.25 -17.10 6.93
C GLY A 169 -21.94 -18.55 7.34
N TYR A 170 -20.68 -18.97 7.20
CA TYR A 170 -20.22 -20.28 7.64
C TYR A 170 -20.33 -20.49 9.16
N VAL A 171 -20.02 -19.46 9.96
CA VAL A 171 -20.10 -19.52 11.43
C VAL A 171 -21.54 -19.60 11.91
N VAL A 172 -22.45 -18.82 11.30
CA VAL A 172 -23.87 -18.73 11.69
C VAL A 172 -24.70 -19.92 11.20
N SER A 173 -24.22 -20.64 10.19
CA SER A 173 -24.90 -21.84 9.67
C SER A 173 -25.10 -22.89 10.77
N LYS A 174 -26.33 -23.42 10.84
CA LYS A 174 -26.76 -24.42 11.83
C LYS A 174 -26.43 -25.86 11.44
N GLU A 175 -25.86 -26.07 10.26
CA GLU A 175 -25.53 -27.39 9.76
C GLU A 175 -24.43 -28.07 10.59
N ALA A 176 -24.49 -29.40 10.75
CA ALA A 176 -23.53 -30.12 11.60
C ALA A 176 -22.18 -30.34 10.90
N LEU A 177 -22.20 -30.56 9.58
CA LEU A 177 -21.01 -30.89 8.80
C LEU A 177 -20.39 -29.62 8.19
N PRO A 178 -19.05 -29.43 8.27
CA PRO A 178 -18.38 -28.27 7.66
C PRO A 178 -18.66 -28.09 6.16
N ARG A 179 -18.85 -29.18 5.43
CA ARG A 179 -19.22 -29.14 4.01
C ARG A 179 -20.60 -28.52 3.80
N ASP A 180 -21.56 -28.87 4.65
CA ASP A 180 -22.93 -28.40 4.55
C ASP A 180 -23.03 -26.95 5.03
N LYS A 181 -22.26 -26.56 6.06
CA LYS A 181 -22.10 -25.14 6.45
C LYS A 181 -21.55 -24.27 5.32
N VAL A 182 -20.53 -24.74 4.61
CA VAL A 182 -19.98 -24.03 3.44
C VAL A 182 -21.01 -23.93 2.33
N ARG A 183 -21.75 -25.01 2.06
CA ARG A 183 -22.80 -25.03 1.04
C ARG A 183 -23.91 -24.04 1.37
N ASP A 184 -24.35 -24.00 2.61
CA ASP A 184 -25.36 -23.08 3.11
C ASP A 184 -24.89 -21.63 2.94
N ALA A 185 -23.70 -21.30 3.47
CA ALA A 185 -23.10 -19.97 3.35
C ALA A 185 -22.96 -19.51 1.88
N LEU A 186 -22.46 -20.37 0.99
CA LEU A 186 -22.28 -20.05 -0.42
C LEU A 186 -23.62 -19.93 -1.15
N SER A 187 -24.63 -20.71 -0.78
CA SER A 187 -25.97 -20.63 -1.37
C SER A 187 -26.68 -19.32 -1.01
N ALA A 188 -26.46 -18.81 0.20
CA ALA A 188 -27.06 -17.57 0.66
C ALA A 188 -26.29 -16.32 0.18
N LEU A 189 -24.96 -16.37 0.19
CA LEU A 189 -24.12 -15.18 0.01
C LEU A 189 -23.36 -15.14 -1.33
N GLY A 190 -23.19 -16.26 -2.02
CA GLY A 190 -22.40 -16.31 -3.25
C GLY A 190 -22.96 -15.42 -4.37
N TRP A 191 -24.28 -15.49 -4.61
CA TRP A 191 -24.91 -14.67 -5.66
C TRP A 191 -24.92 -13.16 -5.34
N PRO A 192 -25.31 -12.71 -4.14
CA PRO A 192 -25.18 -11.30 -3.76
C PRO A 192 -23.77 -10.72 -3.93
N LEU A 193 -22.72 -11.46 -3.53
CA LEU A 193 -21.34 -11.01 -3.67
C LEU A 193 -20.91 -10.90 -5.14
N CYS A 194 -21.25 -11.88 -5.97
CA CYS A 194 -21.01 -11.80 -7.42
C CYS A 194 -21.71 -10.60 -8.06
N GLN A 195 -22.95 -10.31 -7.66
CA GLN A 195 -23.69 -9.16 -8.17
C GLN A 195 -23.02 -7.83 -7.78
N GLY A 196 -22.55 -7.71 -6.54
CA GLY A 196 -21.82 -6.54 -6.06
C GLY A 196 -20.47 -6.34 -6.77
N ALA A 197 -19.77 -7.43 -7.07
CA ALA A 197 -18.54 -7.37 -7.85
C ALA A 197 -18.80 -6.93 -9.31
N ILE A 198 -19.82 -7.49 -9.97
CA ILE A 198 -20.17 -7.14 -11.35
C ILE A 198 -20.60 -5.67 -11.45
N SER A 199 -21.40 -5.16 -10.49
CA SER A 199 -21.80 -3.75 -10.51
C SER A 199 -20.61 -2.80 -10.39
N THR A 200 -19.63 -3.15 -9.55
CA THR A 200 -18.38 -2.39 -9.40
C THR A 200 -17.54 -2.44 -10.68
N ILE A 201 -17.42 -3.62 -11.31
CA ILE A 201 -16.73 -3.77 -12.61
C ILE A 201 -17.37 -2.86 -13.67
N ILE A 202 -18.70 -2.84 -13.77
CA ILE A 202 -19.42 -1.97 -14.71
C ILE A 202 -19.16 -0.49 -14.41
N ALA A 203 -19.15 -0.10 -13.12
CA ALA A 203 -18.90 1.27 -12.72
C ALA A 203 -17.50 1.75 -13.14
N VAL A 204 -16.47 0.92 -12.95
CA VAL A 204 -15.08 1.28 -13.26
C VAL A 204 -14.77 1.09 -14.75
N ALA A 205 -15.56 0.30 -15.49
CA ALA A 205 -15.37 0.09 -16.93
C ALA A 205 -15.41 1.38 -17.76
N VAL A 206 -16.13 2.40 -17.31
CA VAL A 206 -16.15 3.73 -17.96
C VAL A 206 -14.76 4.38 -17.99
N LEU A 207 -13.88 4.03 -17.06
CA LEU A 207 -12.52 4.55 -16.99
C LEU A 207 -11.57 3.96 -18.04
N ALA A 208 -11.95 2.86 -18.71
CA ALA A 208 -11.11 2.18 -19.69
C ALA A 208 -10.84 3.02 -20.95
N ASP A 209 -11.76 3.93 -21.31
CA ASP A 209 -11.67 4.77 -22.52
C ASP A 209 -10.94 6.11 -22.26
N VAL A 210 -10.50 6.38 -21.03
CA VAL A 210 -9.85 7.64 -20.69
C VAL A 210 -8.39 7.60 -21.18
N PRO A 211 -7.92 8.57 -22.00
CA PRO A 211 -6.58 8.57 -22.58
C PRO A 211 -5.50 9.03 -21.58
N ALA A 212 -5.47 8.41 -20.40
CA ALA A 212 -4.50 8.68 -19.35
C ALA A 212 -3.99 7.36 -18.76
N TYR A 213 -2.67 7.15 -18.84
CA TYR A 213 -2.00 5.93 -18.37
C TYR A 213 -2.41 5.56 -16.93
N MET A 214 -2.35 6.54 -16.01
CA MET A 214 -2.70 6.33 -14.60
C MET A 214 -4.14 5.82 -14.41
N ILE A 215 -5.09 6.28 -15.24
CA ILE A 215 -6.51 5.92 -15.12
C ILE A 215 -6.75 4.52 -15.70
N VAL A 216 -6.13 4.19 -16.83
CA VAL A 216 -6.22 2.86 -17.43
C VAL A 216 -5.57 1.80 -16.53
N THR A 217 -4.40 2.09 -15.95
CA THR A 217 -3.75 1.21 -14.97
C THR A 217 -4.64 1.04 -13.73
N PHE A 218 -5.25 2.10 -13.23
CA PHE A 218 -6.22 2.00 -12.13
C PHE A 218 -7.38 1.05 -12.48
N PHE A 219 -8.02 1.22 -13.64
CA PHE A 219 -9.07 0.30 -14.10
C PHE A 219 -8.60 -1.17 -14.13
N LYS A 220 -7.46 -1.45 -14.75
CA LYS A 220 -6.89 -2.82 -14.83
C LYS A 220 -6.68 -3.42 -13.45
N THR A 221 -6.11 -2.64 -12.53
CA THR A 221 -5.78 -3.11 -11.17
C THR A 221 -7.02 -3.37 -10.33
N VAL A 222 -8.07 -2.57 -10.47
CA VAL A 222 -9.36 -2.79 -9.78
C VAL A 222 -10.04 -4.05 -10.31
N LEU A 223 -10.07 -4.25 -11.64
CA LEU A 223 -10.58 -5.49 -12.22
C LEU A 223 -9.84 -6.72 -11.71
N LEU A 224 -8.51 -6.63 -11.65
CA LEU A 224 -7.65 -7.68 -11.15
C LEU A 224 -7.95 -7.99 -9.67
N ALA A 225 -8.04 -6.96 -8.82
CA ALA A 225 -8.32 -7.11 -7.39
C ALA A 225 -9.69 -7.76 -7.14
N ILE A 226 -10.74 -7.32 -7.84
CA ILE A 226 -12.07 -7.94 -7.74
C ILE A 226 -12.05 -9.41 -8.20
N SER A 227 -11.36 -9.69 -9.30
CA SER A 227 -11.30 -11.05 -9.85
C SER A 227 -10.56 -12.03 -8.93
N ILE A 228 -9.39 -11.63 -8.44
CA ILE A 228 -8.59 -12.43 -7.49
C ILE A 228 -9.33 -12.56 -6.16
N GLY A 229 -9.94 -11.47 -5.69
CA GLY A 229 -10.73 -11.41 -4.45
C GLY A 229 -11.92 -12.35 -4.47
N LEU A 230 -12.74 -12.32 -5.53
CA LEU A 230 -13.87 -13.24 -5.70
C LEU A 230 -13.41 -14.69 -5.74
N LEU A 231 -12.36 -14.99 -6.50
CA LEU A 231 -11.83 -16.35 -6.61
C LEU A 231 -11.33 -16.86 -5.26
N HIS A 232 -10.62 -16.04 -4.49
CA HIS A 232 -10.18 -16.43 -3.16
C HIS A 232 -11.34 -16.53 -2.16
N GLY A 233 -12.26 -15.56 -2.14
CA GLY A 233 -13.37 -15.48 -1.19
C GLY A 233 -14.44 -16.55 -1.42
N LEU A 234 -14.71 -16.94 -2.68
CA LEU A 234 -15.77 -17.90 -3.02
C LEU A 234 -15.26 -19.32 -3.29
N VAL A 235 -13.97 -19.52 -3.55
CA VAL A 235 -13.41 -20.86 -3.85
C VAL A 235 -12.38 -21.27 -2.81
N PHE A 236 -11.28 -20.53 -2.68
CA PHE A 236 -10.17 -20.94 -1.81
C PHE A 236 -10.57 -20.94 -0.33
N LEU A 237 -11.17 -19.85 0.14
CA LEU A 237 -11.54 -19.69 1.54
C LEU A 237 -12.59 -20.73 2.00
N PRO A 238 -13.69 -20.99 1.26
CA PRO A 238 -14.60 -22.08 1.60
C PRO A 238 -13.95 -23.46 1.69
N VAL A 239 -13.00 -23.77 0.79
CA VAL A 239 -12.26 -25.04 0.81
C VAL A 239 -11.36 -25.11 2.04
N LEU A 240 -10.63 -24.03 2.36
CA LEU A 240 -9.79 -23.95 3.55
C LEU A 240 -10.62 -24.10 4.83
N LEU A 241 -11.75 -23.41 4.94
CA LEU A 241 -12.66 -23.52 6.08
C LEU A 241 -13.20 -24.95 6.22
N SER A 242 -13.64 -25.58 5.12
CA SER A 242 -14.16 -26.96 5.12
C SER A 242 -13.13 -28.00 5.55
N MET A 243 -11.85 -27.79 5.20
CA MET A 243 -10.76 -28.72 5.49
C MET A 243 -10.20 -28.55 6.89
N PHE A 244 -9.92 -27.31 7.30
CA PHE A 244 -9.15 -27.02 8.52
C PHE A 244 -10.00 -26.71 9.75
N VAL A 245 -11.25 -26.26 9.58
CA VAL A 245 -12.14 -25.96 10.73
C VAL A 245 -12.89 -27.21 11.21
N ARG A 246 -12.61 -28.37 10.61
CA ARG A 246 -13.18 -29.70 10.94
C ARG A 246 -12.99 -30.17 12.39
N GLY A 247 -12.14 -29.54 13.20
CA GLY A 247 -11.70 -30.07 14.50
C GLY A 247 -11.96 -29.22 15.74
N CYS A 248 -12.51 -28.01 15.65
CA CYS A 248 -12.54 -27.07 16.79
C CYS A 248 -13.91 -26.42 17.10
N CYS A 249 -15.03 -27.11 16.84
CA CYS A 249 -16.31 -26.70 17.45
C CYS A 249 -16.38 -27.19 18.92
N PHE A 250 -15.65 -26.52 19.81
CA PHE A 250 -16.04 -26.44 21.22
C PHE A 250 -16.78 -25.13 21.42
N MET A 251 -18.10 -25.16 21.21
CA MET A 251 -19.02 -24.32 21.98
C MET A 251 -20.14 -25.24 22.45
N ASP A 252 -19.90 -25.84 23.63
CA ASP A 252 -20.92 -26.50 24.42
C ASP A 252 -21.85 -25.41 24.96
N VAL A 253 -23.05 -25.34 24.40
CA VAL A 253 -24.18 -24.68 25.05
C VAL A 253 -25.36 -25.65 24.95
N SER A 254 -25.44 -26.58 25.91
CA SER A 254 -26.61 -27.42 26.17
C SER A 254 -27.56 -26.70 27.14
N PRO A 255 -28.90 -26.94 27.10
CA PRO A 255 -29.47 -28.22 27.51
C PRO A 255 -30.37 -28.90 26.45
N PRO A 256 -30.63 -30.20 26.60
CA PRO A 256 -31.28 -31.03 25.58
C PRO A 256 -32.80 -30.85 25.56
N SER A 257 -33.40 -30.83 24.36
CA SER A 257 -34.78 -31.25 24.17
C SER A 257 -34.81 -32.76 23.86
N PRO A 258 -35.77 -33.52 24.40
CA PRO A 258 -35.80 -34.96 24.22
C PRO A 258 -36.28 -35.28 22.81
N ASN A 259 -35.69 -36.31 22.20
CA ASN A 259 -36.09 -36.96 20.93
C ASN A 259 -35.37 -36.47 19.67
N VAL A 260 -34.07 -36.75 19.56
CA VAL A 260 -33.48 -37.13 18.26
C VAL A 260 -32.45 -38.23 18.52
N GLU A 261 -32.63 -39.38 17.86
CA GLU A 261 -31.72 -40.51 17.92
C GLU A 261 -30.29 -40.10 17.56
N GLU A 262 -29.39 -40.33 18.50
CA GLU A 262 -27.97 -40.05 18.43
C GLU A 262 -27.30 -41.05 17.46
N LYS A 263 -27.14 -40.67 16.18
CA LYS A 263 -26.19 -41.37 15.29
C LYS A 263 -24.77 -40.88 15.61
N VAL A 264 -24.18 -41.45 16.65
CA VAL A 264 -22.77 -41.30 16.98
C VAL A 264 -21.94 -41.96 15.87
N CYS A 265 -21.29 -41.13 15.04
CA CYS A 265 -20.36 -41.59 14.01
C CYS A 265 -18.97 -41.75 14.64
N PHE A 266 -18.65 -42.95 15.12
CA PHE A 266 -17.29 -43.30 15.52
C PHE A 266 -16.37 -43.44 14.30
N PRO A 267 -15.12 -42.96 14.35
CA PRO A 267 -14.13 -43.25 13.32
C PRO A 267 -13.78 -44.74 13.37
N ARG A 268 -14.12 -45.45 12.30
CA ARG A 268 -13.84 -46.88 12.10
C ARG A 268 -12.33 -47.06 11.88
N PHE A 269 -11.56 -47.28 12.94
CA PHE A 269 -10.21 -47.79 12.82
C PHE A 269 -10.26 -49.25 12.39
N HIS A 270 -9.75 -49.51 11.19
CA HIS A 270 -9.49 -50.84 10.66
C HIS A 270 -8.39 -51.48 11.51
N ASN A 271 -8.72 -52.47 12.33
CA ASN A 271 -7.72 -53.39 12.86
C ASN A 271 -7.97 -54.78 12.27
N ASN A 272 -6.97 -55.20 11.51
CA ASN A 272 -6.69 -56.55 11.08
C ASN A 272 -6.24 -57.37 12.30
N GLU A 273 -6.63 -58.64 12.37
CA GLU A 273 -5.88 -59.81 12.87
C GLU A 273 -6.76 -60.88 13.57
N ARG A 274 -6.60 -62.10 13.01
CA ARG A 274 -6.96 -63.46 13.46
C ARG A 274 -8.40 -63.96 13.31
#